data_AF-A0A9J9HFC0-F1
#
_entry.id   AF-A0A9J9HFC0-F1
#
_cell.length_a   1.000
_cell.length_b   1.000
_cell.length_c   1.000
_cell.angle_alpha   90.00
_cell.angle_beta   90.00
_cell.angle_gamma   90.00
#
_symmetry.space_group_name_H-M   'P 1'
#
loop_
_entity.id
_entity.type
_entity.pdbx_description
1 polymer ?
#
loop_
_entity_poly.entity_id
_entity_poly.type
_entity_poly.pdbx_seq_one_letter_code
_entity_poly.pdbx_strand_id
1 'polypeptide(L)'
;MTSFAVESSERRRAFRFAISHQSRLRLTLEGAAGGEDIDSVMLTDISQQGLMAAGAGHLVPGAQILLEIPLVGWREVEVVWIAENRAGCRFTEPLSFDELRLAAASNERLALEFPSLGADIAQLPELSRSAKDDEDDADIDDAPGSQPWLLPVGLLVLALIAAIGFMIAY
;
A
#
# COMPACT_ATOMS: atom_id res chain seq x y z
N MET A 1 14.97 4.88 44.43
CA MET A 1 15.08 5.50 43.09
C MET A 1 15.76 4.50 42.16
N THR A 2 15.39 4.51 40.88
CA THR A 2 15.87 3.70 39.73
C THR A 2 15.41 2.23 39.63
N SER A 3 14.26 1.99 38.97
CA SER A 3 14.04 0.79 38.13
C SER A 3 12.78 0.95 37.26
N PHE A 4 12.87 1.70 36.16
CA PHE A 4 11.82 1.76 35.12
C PHE A 4 12.36 1.84 33.68
N ALA A 5 13.68 1.81 33.48
CA ALA A 5 14.29 2.07 32.17
C ALA A 5 14.55 0.81 31.32
N VAL A 6 14.42 -0.40 31.88
CA VAL A 6 14.87 -1.64 31.22
C VAL A 6 13.71 -2.42 30.55
N GLU A 7 12.45 -2.20 30.93
CA GLU A 7 11.31 -2.96 30.36
C GLU A 7 10.93 -2.56 28.92
N SER A 8 11.27 -1.35 28.47
CA SER A 8 10.86 -0.84 27.17
C SER A 8 11.68 -1.41 25.99
N SER A 9 12.87 -1.94 26.26
CA SER A 9 13.77 -2.48 25.25
C SER A 9 13.45 -3.93 24.89
N GLU A 10 12.95 -4.72 25.86
CA GLU A 10 12.86 -6.18 25.75
C GLU A 10 11.56 -6.66 25.08
N ARG A 11 10.48 -5.86 25.11
CA ARG A 11 9.19 -6.20 24.47
C ARG A 11 9.16 -6.02 22.94
N ARG A 12 10.26 -5.57 22.31
CA ARG A 12 10.30 -5.21 20.87
C ARG A 12 11.16 -6.14 20.00
N ARG A 13 11.31 -7.41 20.36
CA ARG A 13 11.88 -8.42 19.45
C ARG A 13 10.82 -8.88 18.43
N ALA A 14 10.24 -7.95 17.69
CA ALA A 14 9.58 -8.31 16.44
C ALA A 14 10.65 -8.83 15.49
N PHE A 15 10.38 -9.96 14.83
CA PHE A 15 11.31 -10.51 13.85
C PHE A 15 11.49 -9.50 12.71
N ARG A 16 12.75 -9.12 12.44
CA ARG A 16 13.10 -8.13 11.42
C ARG A 16 14.00 -8.75 10.37
N PHE A 17 13.69 -8.48 9.11
CA PHE A 17 14.50 -8.86 7.97
C PHE A 17 15.28 -7.64 7.48
N ALA A 18 16.58 -7.81 7.26
CA ALA A 18 17.37 -6.83 6.53
C ALA A 18 17.00 -6.90 5.04
N ILE A 19 16.58 -5.78 4.47
CA ILE A 19 16.26 -5.66 3.04
C ILE A 19 17.05 -4.48 2.47
N SER A 20 17.26 -4.48 1.16
CA SER A 20 17.86 -3.34 0.46
C SER A 20 17.09 -3.15 -0.83
N HIS A 21 16.05 -2.33 -0.78
CA HIS A 21 15.17 -2.11 -1.92
C HIS A 21 14.86 -0.63 -2.11
N GLN A 22 14.98 -0.14 -3.34
CA GLN A 22 14.57 1.21 -3.69
C GLN A 22 13.06 1.25 -3.87
N SER A 23 12.37 1.94 -2.97
CA SER A 23 10.92 2.03 -2.92
C SER A 23 10.44 3.39 -3.40
N ARG A 24 9.24 3.39 -3.99
CA ARG A 24 8.48 4.59 -4.27
C ARG A 24 7.60 4.94 -3.07
N LEU A 25 7.44 6.24 -2.84
CA LEU A 25 6.66 6.79 -1.74
C LEU A 25 5.75 7.89 -2.28
N ARG A 26 4.51 7.93 -1.82
CA ARG A 26 3.55 9.00 -2.14
C ARG A 26 3.12 9.71 -0.87
N LEU A 27 3.26 11.02 -0.85
CA LEU A 27 2.75 11.84 0.25
C LEU A 27 1.24 12.01 0.09
N THR A 28 0.47 11.54 1.08
CA THR A 28 -0.96 11.81 1.16
C THR A 28 -1.17 13.08 1.97
N LEU A 29 -1.21 14.23 1.29
CA LEU A 29 -1.65 15.49 1.89
C LEU A 29 -3.16 15.56 1.81
N GLU A 30 -3.83 15.62 2.97
CA GLU A 30 -5.27 15.82 3.04
C GLU A 30 -5.64 17.12 2.28
N GLY A 31 -6.44 16.98 1.22
CA GLY A 31 -6.92 18.09 0.40
C GLY A 31 -6.10 18.43 -0.85
N ALA A 32 -4.96 17.76 -1.11
CA ALA A 32 -4.19 17.95 -2.34
C ALA A 32 -4.56 16.88 -3.37
N ALA A 33 -5.17 17.30 -4.49
CA ALA A 33 -5.43 16.45 -5.65
C ALA A 33 -4.12 16.25 -6.44
N GLY A 34 -3.20 15.46 -5.90
CA GLY A 34 -1.88 15.20 -6.47
C GLY A 34 -0.85 15.03 -5.38
N GLY A 35 -0.60 13.77 -4.98
CA GLY A 35 0.49 13.45 -4.07
C GLY A 35 1.84 13.66 -4.73
N GLU A 36 2.84 14.07 -3.96
CA GLU A 36 4.23 14.11 -4.41
C GLU A 36 4.81 12.69 -4.36
N ASP A 37 5.32 12.21 -5.50
CA ASP A 37 6.01 10.92 -5.62
C ASP A 37 7.50 11.12 -5.33
N ILE A 38 8.04 10.34 -4.39
CA ILE A 38 9.46 10.33 -4.01
C ILE A 38 10.05 8.96 -4.36
N ASP A 39 10.96 8.92 -5.34
CA ASP A 39 11.48 7.67 -5.92
C ASP A 39 12.84 7.21 -5.35
N SER A 40 13.41 7.90 -4.36
CA SER A 40 14.80 7.71 -3.91
C SER A 40 14.94 7.15 -2.48
N VAL A 41 13.87 6.57 -1.93
CA VAL A 41 13.88 6.04 -0.56
C VAL A 41 14.31 4.57 -0.57
N MET A 42 15.31 4.23 0.24
CA MET A 42 15.80 2.85 0.35
C MET A 42 15.25 2.19 1.61
N LEU A 43 14.49 1.10 1.44
CA LEU A 43 14.07 0.25 2.55
C LEU A 43 15.26 -0.58 3.02
N THR A 44 15.52 -0.55 4.32
CA THR A 44 16.72 -1.13 4.95
C THR A 44 16.42 -2.26 5.93
N ASP A 45 15.29 -2.19 6.63
CA ASP A 45 14.73 -3.32 7.38
C ASP A 45 13.22 -3.30 7.36
N ILE A 46 12.61 -4.47 7.50
CA ILE A 46 11.16 -4.66 7.53
C ILE A 46 10.76 -5.72 8.57
N SER A 47 9.59 -5.52 9.17
CA SER A 47 8.93 -6.39 10.13
C SER A 47 7.42 -6.34 9.91
N GLN A 48 6.63 -7.14 10.62
CA GLN A 48 5.16 -7.07 10.50
C GLN A 48 4.59 -5.70 10.88
N GLN A 49 5.23 -5.00 11.80
CA GLN A 49 4.69 -3.77 12.41
C GLN A 49 5.24 -2.50 11.77
N GLY A 50 6.31 -2.60 10.98
CA GLY A 50 6.94 -1.43 10.41
C GLY A 50 8.27 -1.74 9.74
N LEU A 51 8.94 -0.67 9.34
CA LEU A 51 10.17 -0.70 8.55
C LEU A 51 11.08 0.48 8.85
N MET A 52 12.31 0.40 8.37
CA MET A 52 13.25 1.51 8.34
C MET A 52 13.58 1.88 6.90
N ALA A 53 13.50 3.19 6.63
CA ALA A 53 13.86 3.79 5.36
C ALA A 53 15.09 4.69 5.51
N ALA A 54 15.99 4.66 4.53
CA ALA A 54 17.10 5.60 4.35
C ALA A 54 16.84 6.50 3.13
N GLY A 55 17.46 7.68 3.06
CA GLY A 55 17.10 8.66 2.04
C GLY A 55 15.81 9.42 2.36
N ALA A 56 15.39 9.40 3.62
CA ALA A 56 14.09 9.86 4.07
C ALA A 56 14.11 11.30 4.68
N GLY A 57 15.15 12.09 4.40
CA GLY A 57 15.35 13.42 4.98
C GLY A 57 14.24 14.45 4.68
N HIS A 58 13.37 14.17 3.70
CA HIS A 58 12.23 15.01 3.35
C HIS A 58 10.92 14.61 4.07
N LEU A 59 10.92 13.49 4.79
CA LEU A 59 9.75 13.06 5.55
C LEU A 59 9.59 13.88 6.83
N VAL A 60 8.40 13.82 7.42
CA VAL A 60 8.07 14.49 8.68
C VAL A 60 7.46 13.47 9.64
N PRO A 61 7.86 13.43 10.94
CA PRO A 61 7.18 12.57 11.91
C PRO A 61 5.69 12.88 12.00
N GLY A 62 4.87 11.83 12.09
CA GLY A 62 3.41 11.88 12.08
C GLY A 62 2.79 11.92 10.68
N ALA A 63 3.59 12.07 9.61
CA ALA A 63 3.06 12.02 8.24
C ALA A 63 2.55 10.62 7.90
N GLN A 64 1.37 10.56 7.30
CA GLN A 64 0.86 9.36 6.62
C GLN A 64 1.31 9.39 5.16
N ILE A 65 1.82 8.25 4.70
CA ILE A 65 2.37 8.09 3.36
C ILE A 65 1.96 6.74 2.81
N LEU A 66 1.82 6.64 1.49
CA LEU A 66 1.75 5.36 0.81
C LEU A 66 3.16 4.94 0.38
N LEU A 67 3.54 3.72 0.72
CA LEU A 67 4.86 3.18 0.43
C LEU A 67 4.74 1.87 -0.35
N GLU A 68 5.49 1.73 -1.43
CA GLU A 68 5.52 0.49 -2.21
C GLU A 68 6.40 -0.57 -1.53
N ILE A 69 5.77 -1.61 -1.00
CA ILE A 69 6.48 -2.76 -0.44
C ILE A 69 6.76 -3.78 -1.56
N PRO A 70 8.00 -4.27 -1.69
CA PRO A 70 8.37 -5.18 -2.78
C PRO A 70 7.53 -6.45 -2.76
N LEU A 71 7.02 -6.87 -3.93
CA LEU A 71 6.20 -8.07 -4.10
C LEU A 71 4.89 -8.12 -3.29
N VAL A 72 4.59 -7.08 -2.49
CA VAL A 72 3.36 -6.94 -1.68
C VAL A 72 2.47 -5.84 -2.24
N GLY A 73 3.06 -4.73 -2.70
CA GLY A 73 2.35 -3.56 -3.22
C GLY A 73 2.28 -2.41 -2.24
N TRP A 74 1.34 -1.48 -2.45
CA TRP A 74 1.24 -0.24 -1.68
C TRP A 74 0.68 -0.47 -0.27
N ARG A 75 1.34 0.11 0.73
CA ARG A 75 0.91 0.09 2.13
C ARG A 75 0.91 1.49 2.71
N GLU A 76 -0.11 1.80 3.50
CA GLU A 76 -0.16 3.02 4.29
C GLU A 76 0.72 2.88 5.53
N VAL A 77 1.58 3.86 5.74
CA VAL A 77 2.48 3.90 6.88
C VAL A 77 2.51 5.29 7.49
N GLU A 78 2.75 5.32 8.80
CA GLU A 78 3.00 6.54 9.56
C GLU A 78 4.49 6.65 9.87
N VAL A 79 5.08 7.81 9.62
CA VAL A 79 6.45 8.10 10.03
C VAL A 79 6.51 8.33 11.54
N VAL A 80 7.11 7.41 12.29
CA VAL A 80 7.15 7.48 13.77
C VAL A 80 8.28 8.37 14.27
N TRP A 81 9.43 8.32 13.62
CA TRP A 81 10.60 9.12 13.98
C TRP A 81 11.50 9.33 12.77
N ILE A 82 12.31 10.38 12.84
CA ILE A 82 13.37 10.67 11.89
C ILE A 82 14.64 10.96 12.66
N ALA A 83 15.74 10.35 12.22
CA ALA A 83 17.07 10.62 12.74
C ALA A 83 18.04 10.67 11.56
N GLU A 84 18.70 11.82 11.41
CA GLU A 84 19.57 12.11 10.26
C GLU A 84 18.79 11.93 8.93
N ASN A 85 19.21 10.98 8.10
CA ASN A 85 18.56 10.66 6.82
C ASN A 85 17.79 9.33 6.87
N ARG A 86 17.37 8.90 8.06
CA ARG A 86 16.61 7.67 8.29
C ARG A 86 15.27 7.98 8.91
N ALA A 87 14.26 7.22 8.50
CA ALA A 87 12.93 7.25 9.09
C ALA A 87 12.53 5.86 9.55
N GLY A 88 11.95 5.78 10.75
CA GLY A 88 11.23 4.59 11.19
C GLY A 88 9.76 4.78 10.90
N CYS A 89 9.16 3.86 10.14
CA CYS A 89 7.75 3.90 9.79
C CYS A 89 7.00 2.73 10.44
N ARG A 90 5.76 2.97 10.83
CA ARG A 90 4.82 1.97 11.33
C ARG A 90 3.74 1.74 10.30
N PHE A 91 3.41 0.48 10.01
CA PHE A 91 2.26 0.19 9.16
C PHE A 91 0.96 0.55 9.87
N THR A 92 0.04 1.22 9.16
CA THR A 92 -1.32 1.44 9.65
C THR A 92 -2.04 0.10 9.84
N GLU A 93 -1.87 -0.80 8.87
CA GLU A 93 -2.28 -2.22 8.95
C GLU A 93 -1.04 -3.13 8.94
N PRO A 94 -0.80 -3.94 9.98
CA PRO A 94 0.36 -4.83 10.03
C PRO A 94 0.41 -5.81 8.86
N LEU A 95 1.61 -6.11 8.37
CA LEU A 95 1.80 -7.17 7.38
C LEU A 95 1.52 -8.55 7.99
N SER A 96 0.85 -9.39 7.23
CA SER A 96 0.81 -10.83 7.49
C SER A 96 2.20 -11.45 7.40
N PHE A 97 2.36 -12.67 7.92
CA PHE A 97 3.63 -13.38 7.81
C PHE A 97 4.03 -13.69 6.37
N ASP A 98 3.07 -13.98 5.50
CA ASP A 98 3.35 -14.34 4.10
C ASP A 98 3.76 -13.10 3.29
N GLU A 99 3.13 -11.95 3.55
CA GLU A 99 3.57 -10.68 2.95
C GLU A 99 4.96 -10.27 3.43
N LEU A 100 5.25 -10.44 4.72
CA LEU A 100 6.59 -10.17 5.24
C LEU A 100 7.65 -11.07 4.58
N ARG A 101 7.31 -12.35 4.34
CA ARG A 101 8.18 -13.29 3.62
C ARG A 101 8.39 -12.87 2.16
N LEU A 102 7.32 -12.49 1.46
CA LEU A 102 7.39 -11.99 0.08
C LEU A 102 8.26 -10.73 0.00
N ALA A 103 8.05 -9.77 0.90
CA ALA A 103 8.86 -8.55 0.94
C ALA A 103 10.35 -8.85 1.23
N ALA A 104 10.64 -9.84 2.07
CA ALA A 104 12.03 -10.27 2.33
C ALA A 104 12.67 -10.98 1.12
N ALA A 105 11.86 -11.66 0.29
CA ALA A 105 12.31 -12.38 -0.90
C ALA A 105 12.90 -11.47 -1.98
N SER A 106 12.51 -10.20 -2.01
CA SER A 106 12.97 -9.25 -3.04
C SER A 106 14.45 -8.88 -2.92
N ASN A 107 15.14 -9.32 -1.87
CA ASN A 107 16.55 -9.05 -1.66
C ASN A 107 17.39 -10.12 -2.39
N GLU A 108 18.00 -9.74 -3.52
CA GLU A 108 18.87 -10.62 -4.34
C GLU A 108 19.94 -11.33 -3.52
N ARG A 109 20.47 -10.65 -2.48
CA ARG A 109 21.53 -11.19 -1.64
C ARG A 109 21.02 -12.27 -0.69
N LEU A 110 19.78 -12.13 -0.21
CA LEU A 110 19.11 -13.11 0.64
C LEU A 110 18.73 -14.36 -0.17
N ALA A 111 18.35 -14.18 -1.43
CA ALA A 111 18.14 -15.27 -2.38
C ALA A 111 19.44 -16.06 -2.70
N LEU A 112 20.59 -15.38 -2.70
CA LEU A 112 21.90 -16.01 -2.89
C LEU A 112 22.44 -16.72 -1.64
N GLU A 113 22.28 -16.12 -0.46
CA GLU A 113 22.80 -16.66 0.81
C GLU A 113 21.91 -17.78 1.38
N PHE A 114 20.61 -17.77 1.06
CA PHE A 114 19.65 -18.79 1.49
C PHE A 114 18.81 -19.28 0.30
N PRO A 115 19.38 -20.10 -0.61
CA PRO A 115 18.70 -20.56 -1.82
C PRO A 115 17.40 -21.31 -1.53
N SER A 116 17.36 -22.02 -0.38
CA SER A 116 16.17 -22.75 0.06
C SER A 116 15.02 -21.81 0.42
N LEU A 117 15.28 -20.61 0.95
CA LEU A 117 14.21 -19.64 1.23
C LEU A 117 13.59 -19.13 -0.08
N GLY A 118 14.42 -18.84 -1.09
CA GLY A 118 13.94 -18.45 -2.41
C GLY A 118 13.15 -19.57 -3.10
N ALA A 119 13.60 -20.82 -2.96
CA ALA A 119 12.90 -22.00 -3.48
C ALA A 119 11.57 -22.26 -2.75
N ASP A 120 11.52 -22.09 -1.44
CA ASP A 120 10.30 -22.24 -0.63
C ASP A 120 9.28 -21.14 -0.97
N ILE A 121 9.74 -19.91 -1.25
CA ILE A 121 8.88 -18.79 -1.69
C ILE A 121 8.32 -19.05 -3.09
N ALA A 122 9.10 -19.63 -4.01
CA ALA A 122 8.63 -20.03 -5.34
C ALA A 122 7.69 -21.26 -5.32
N GLN A 123 7.72 -22.06 -4.25
CA GLN A 123 6.88 -23.24 -4.05
C GLN A 123 5.60 -22.96 -3.25
N LEU A 124 5.39 -21.71 -2.79
CA LEU A 124 4.12 -21.35 -2.18
C LEU A 124 3.01 -21.50 -3.24
N PRO A 125 2.01 -22.38 -3.03
CA PRO A 125 0.85 -22.42 -3.90
C PRO A 125 0.19 -21.04 -3.86
N GLU A 126 -0.27 -20.54 -5.01
CA GLU A 126 -1.12 -19.34 -5.10
C GLU A 126 -2.45 -19.59 -4.38
N LEU A 127 -2.41 -19.62 -3.06
CA LEU A 127 -3.60 -19.70 -2.23
C LEU A 127 -4.23 -18.31 -2.28
N SER A 128 -5.36 -18.25 -2.99
CA SER A 128 -6.26 -17.10 -3.21
C SER A 128 -6.02 -16.21 -4.45
N ARG A 129 -5.78 -16.83 -5.61
CA ARG A 129 -6.73 -16.56 -6.72
C ARG A 129 -8.04 -17.27 -6.39
N SER A 130 -8.86 -16.69 -5.51
CA SER A 130 -10.28 -17.02 -5.48
C SER A 130 -10.91 -16.30 -6.67
N ALA A 131 -10.63 -16.86 -7.84
CA ALA A 131 -11.34 -16.55 -9.05
C ALA A 131 -12.71 -17.25 -8.97
N LYS A 132 -13.74 -16.51 -9.41
CA LYS A 132 -14.86 -17.00 -10.21
C LYS A 132 -16.12 -17.54 -9.52
N ASP A 133 -17.20 -16.85 -9.92
CA ASP A 133 -18.42 -17.40 -10.50
C ASP A 133 -19.37 -18.14 -9.55
N ASP A 134 -20.15 -17.37 -8.78
CA ASP A 134 -21.52 -17.75 -8.42
C ASP A 134 -22.47 -16.94 -9.32
N GLU A 135 -22.60 -17.37 -10.57
CA GLU A 135 -23.84 -17.23 -11.32
C GLU A 135 -24.78 -18.37 -10.90
N ASP A 136 -26.08 -18.05 -10.88
CA ASP A 136 -27.27 -18.91 -10.93
C ASP A 136 -28.10 -19.18 -9.65
N ASP A 137 -29.32 -18.66 -9.78
CA ASP A 137 -30.63 -19.21 -9.40
C ASP A 137 -31.14 -19.08 -7.96
N ALA A 138 -32.05 -18.10 -7.80
CA ALA A 138 -33.28 -18.31 -7.05
C ALA A 138 -34.47 -17.59 -7.72
N ASP A 139 -35.41 -18.40 -8.19
CA ASP A 139 -36.75 -18.10 -8.69
C ASP A 139 -37.48 -16.99 -7.92
N ILE A 140 -38.04 -16.02 -8.65
CA ILE A 140 -39.20 -15.25 -8.19
C ILE A 140 -40.23 -15.18 -9.33
N ASP A 141 -41.25 -16.02 -9.17
CA ASP A 141 -42.54 -15.99 -9.83
C ASP A 141 -43.36 -14.83 -9.23
N ASP A 142 -43.72 -13.79 -10.01
CA ASP A 142 -44.96 -13.04 -9.82
C ASP A 142 -45.26 -12.03 -10.96
N ALA A 143 -46.41 -12.29 -11.62
CA ALA A 143 -47.38 -11.42 -12.29
C ALA A 143 -47.01 -10.14 -13.10
N PRO A 144 -47.75 -9.87 -14.21
CA PRO A 144 -47.52 -8.73 -15.10
C PRO A 144 -48.24 -7.46 -14.60
N GLY A 145 -47.50 -6.36 -14.44
CA GLY A 145 -48.12 -5.08 -14.10
C GLY A 145 -47.16 -3.90 -14.13
N SER A 146 -47.23 -3.12 -15.21
CA SER A 146 -47.04 -1.66 -15.26
C SER A 146 -45.79 -1.04 -14.57
N GLN A 147 -44.77 -0.65 -15.33
CA GLN A 147 -44.53 0.74 -15.77
C GLN A 147 -43.09 0.98 -16.27
N PRO A 148 -42.91 1.86 -17.27
CA PRO A 148 -41.62 2.15 -17.89
C PRO A 148 -40.94 3.33 -17.20
N TRP A 149 -39.67 3.16 -16.82
CA TRP A 149 -38.79 4.26 -16.45
C TRP A 149 -37.38 3.98 -16.98
N LEU A 150 -37.30 4.07 -18.31
CA LEU A 150 -36.07 4.42 -19.02
C LEU A 150 -35.66 5.83 -18.56
N LEU A 151 -34.60 5.93 -17.74
CA LEU A 151 -33.88 7.18 -17.59
C LEU A 151 -32.64 7.21 -18.49
N PRO A 152 -32.43 8.29 -19.26
CA PRO A 152 -31.38 8.42 -20.26
C PRO A 152 -30.11 9.01 -19.64
N VAL A 153 -28.99 8.28 -19.66
CA VAL A 153 -27.66 8.87 -19.36
C VAL A 153 -26.94 9.22 -20.69
N GLY A 154 -27.71 9.60 -21.70
CA GLY A 154 -27.23 10.07 -23.01
C GLY A 154 -27.20 11.59 -23.15
N LEU A 155 -27.06 12.36 -22.06
CA LEU A 155 -27.25 13.82 -22.10
C LEU A 155 -26.27 14.60 -21.19
N LEU A 156 -25.00 14.19 -21.12
CA LEU A 156 -23.93 14.97 -20.47
C LEU A 156 -22.73 15.27 -21.39
N VAL A 157 -22.84 14.99 -22.69
CA VAL A 157 -21.82 15.35 -23.69
C VAL A 157 -22.16 16.66 -24.43
N LEU A 158 -23.41 17.13 -24.37
CA LEU A 158 -23.86 18.29 -25.15
C LEU A 158 -23.82 19.64 -24.39
N ALA A 159 -23.56 19.64 -23.08
CA ALA A 159 -23.44 20.87 -22.28
C ALA A 159 -22.01 21.46 -22.26
N LEU A 160 -20.97 20.69 -22.61
CA LEU A 160 -19.58 21.19 -22.61
C LEU A 160 -19.24 21.99 -23.89
N ILE A 161 -19.93 21.73 -25.01
CA ILE A 161 -19.64 22.40 -26.30
C ILE A 161 -20.18 23.84 -26.33
N ALA A 162 -21.21 24.17 -25.54
CA ALA A 162 -21.76 25.53 -25.50
C ALA A 162 -20.92 26.52 -24.68
N ALA A 163 -20.07 26.06 -23.75
CA ALA A 163 -19.25 26.93 -22.91
C ALA A 163 -17.93 27.37 -23.58
N ILE A 164 -17.41 26.59 -24.53
CA ILE A 164 -16.14 26.90 -25.21
C ILE A 164 -16.33 27.94 -26.34
N GLY A 165 -17.53 28.03 -26.92
CA GLY A 165 -17.83 29.02 -27.97
C GLY A 165 -17.93 30.48 -27.49
N PHE A 166 -18.16 30.72 -26.21
CA PHE A 166 -18.39 32.09 -25.68
C PHE A 166 -17.10 32.83 -25.31
N MET A 167 -15.94 32.15 -25.24
CA MET A 167 -14.64 32.78 -24.91
C MET A 167 -13.78 33.16 -26.13
N ILE A 168 -14.23 32.90 -27.36
CA ILE A 168 -13.46 33.24 -28.58
C ILE A 168 -13.99 34.52 -29.26
N ALA A 169 -15.11 35.09 -28.80
CA ALA A 169 -15.77 36.21 -29.47
C ALA A 169 -15.83 37.52 -28.66
N TYR A 170 -14.99 37.70 -27.63
CA TYR A 170 -14.81 38.97 -26.94
C TYR A 170 -13.34 39.29 -26.67
#